data_AF-A0A2U9NS73-F1
#
_entry.id   AF-A0A2U9NS73-F1
#
_cell.length_a   1.000
_cell.length_b   1.000
_cell.length_c   1.000
_cell.angle_alpha   90.00
_cell.angle_beta   90.00
_cell.angle_gamma   90.00
#
_symmetry.space_group_name_H-M   'P 1'
#
loop_
_entity.id
_entity.type
_entity.pdbx_description
1 polymer ?
#
loop_
_entity_poly.entity_id
_entity_poly.type
_entity_poly.pdbx_seq_one_letter_code
_entity_poly.pdbx_strand_id
1 'polypeptide(L)' 'MSMSTQELIKELKEAERVLFDLRFKKATRQPFKPHEIKATKKKVAILKTILRSKFLD' A
#
# COMPACT_ATOMS: atom_id res chain seq x y z
N MET A 1 -8.45 18.10 0.52
CA MET A 1 -7.43 17.64 1.49
C MET A 1 -6.18 17.28 0.71
N SER A 2 -5.15 18.13 0.73
CA SER A 2 -3.85 17.82 0.13
C SER A 2 -3.00 17.19 1.22
N MET A 3 -2.78 15.88 1.15
CA MET A 3 -1.79 15.22 2.01
C MET A 3 -0.40 15.73 1.64
N SER A 4 0.42 15.99 2.65
CA SER A 4 1.82 16.35 2.42
C SER A 4 2.58 15.17 1.81
N THR A 5 3.65 15.45 1.06
CA THR A 5 4.47 14.40 0.43
C THR A 5 5.05 13.43 1.47
N GLN A 6 5.37 13.92 2.67
CA GLN A 6 5.87 13.09 3.77
C GLN A 6 4.82 12.10 4.28
N GLU A 7 3.57 12.53 4.42
CA GLU A 7 2.47 11.65 4.84
C GLU A 7 2.17 10.59 3.78
N LEU A 8 2.20 10.96 2.49
CA LEU A 8 2.05 9.99 1.39
C LEU A 8 3.14 8.91 1.42
N ILE A 9 4.39 9.30 1.70
CA ILE A 9 5.50 8.35 1.85
C ILE A 9 5.28 7.44 3.06
N LYS A 10 4.80 8.00 4.19
CA LYS A 10 4.50 7.22 5.39
C LYS A 10 3.38 6.20 5.12
N GLU A 11 2.29 6.64 4.51
CA GLU A 11 1.17 5.77 4.17
C GLU A 11 1.55 4.69 3.15
N LEU A 12 2.43 5.01 2.21
CA LEU A 12 2.99 4.04 1.26
C LEU A 12 3.77 2.94 2.00
N LYS A 13 4.66 3.31 2.93
CA LYS A 13 5.44 2.34 3.73
C LYS A 13 4.53 1.44 4.57
N GLU A 14 3.51 2.01 5.19
CA GLU A 14 2.51 1.25 5.96
C GLU A 14 1.74 0.28 5.07
N ALA A 15 1.28 0.73 3.89
CA ALA A 15 0.56 -0.12 2.94
C ALA A 15 1.44 -1.27 2.39
N GLU A 16 2.72 -1.01 2.14
CA GLU A 16 3.68 -2.05 1.74
C GLU A 16 3.93 -3.08 2.85
N ARG A 17 4.02 -2.64 4.11
CA ARG A 17 4.12 -3.54 5.27
C ARG A 17 2.88 -4.43 5.40
N VAL A 18 1.68 -3.86 5.31
CA VAL A 18 0.44 -4.64 5.36
C VAL A 18 0.37 -5.65 4.22
N LEU A 19 0.79 -5.26 3.01
CA LEU A 19 0.83 -6.18 1.87
C LEU A 19 1.80 -7.35 2.11
N PHE A 20 2.95 -7.07 2.73
CA PHE A 20 3.90 -8.11 3.14
C PHE A 20 3.27 -9.05 4.16
N ASP A 21 2.66 -8.51 5.22
CA ASP A 21 2.02 -9.31 6.27
C ASP A 21 0.91 -10.21 5.72
N LEU A 22 0.08 -9.69 4.79
CA LEU A 22 -0.97 -10.49 4.14
C LEU A 22 -0.39 -11.61 3.27
N ARG A 23 0.73 -11.36 2.57
CA ARG A 23 1.44 -12.39 1.80
C ARG A 23 2.09 -13.42 2.71
N PHE A 24 2.65 -12.98 3.83
CA PHE A 24 3.24 -13.85 4.83
C PHE A 24 2.19 -14.78 5.44
N LYS A 25 1.05 -14.23 5.88
CA LYS A 25 -0.11 -15.01 6.35
C LYS A 25 -0.58 -16.02 5.30
N LYS A 26 -0.63 -15.63 4.03
CA LYS A 26 -0.96 -16.53 2.93
C LYS A 26 0.04 -17.67 2.79
N ALA A 27 1.34 -17.38 2.85
CA ALA A 27 2.40 -18.37 2.72
C ALA A 27 2.41 -19.37 3.88
N THR A 28 2.13 -18.90 5.11
CA THR A 28 2.04 -19.72 6.31
C THR A 28 0.69 -20.42 6.49
N ARG A 29 -0.24 -20.28 5.52
CA ARG A 29 -1.62 -20.79 5.59
C ARG A 29 -2.41 -20.32 6.83
N GLN A 30 -2.06 -19.15 7.36
CA GLN A 30 -2.83 -18.50 8.41
C GLN A 30 -4.15 -17.96 7.86
N PRO A 31 -5.19 -17.80 8.70
CA PRO A 31 -6.44 -17.19 8.27
C PRO A 31 -6.23 -15.68 8.00
N PHE A 32 -6.69 -15.23 6.84
CA PHE A 32 -6.75 -13.82 6.44
C PHE A 32 -7.84 -13.65 5.37
N LYS A 33 -8.26 -12.42 5.07
CA LYS A 33 -9.26 -12.17 4.03
C LYS A 33 -8.57 -12.03 2.66
N PRO A 34 -8.85 -12.90 1.67
CA PRO A 34 -8.14 -12.87 0.38
C PRO A 34 -8.27 -11.56 -0.41
N HIS A 35 -9.42 -10.88 -0.30
CA HIS A 35 -9.66 -9.62 -1.00
C HIS A 35 -8.80 -8.45 -0.48
N GLU A 36 -8.30 -8.53 0.76
CA GLU A 36 -7.42 -7.49 1.33
C GLU A 36 -6.12 -7.40 0.54
N ILE A 37 -5.59 -8.52 0.01
CA ILE A 37 -4.38 -8.48 -0.85
C ILE A 37 -4.64 -7.63 -2.09
N LYS A 38 -5.80 -7.78 -2.74
CA LYS A 38 -6.16 -7.03 -3.94
C LYS A 38 -6.36 -5.55 -3.60
N ALA A 39 -7.05 -5.24 -2.50
CA ALA A 39 -7.30 -3.88 -2.04
C ALA A 39 -5.99 -3.15 -1.69
N THR A 40 -5.12 -3.77 -0.88
CA THR A 40 -3.85 -3.19 -0.46
C THR A 40 -2.89 -2.99 -1.64
N LYS A 41 -2.85 -3.93 -2.60
CA LYS A 41 -2.11 -3.74 -3.86
C LYS A 41 -2.58 -2.51 -4.63
N LYS A 42 -3.90 -2.32 -4.76
CA LYS A 42 -4.49 -1.15 -5.42
C LYS A 42 -4.12 0.14 -4.69
N LYS A 43 -4.17 0.15 -3.36
CA LYS A 43 -3.77 1.29 -2.53
C LYS A 43 -2.31 1.69 -2.76
N VAL A 44 -1.39 0.72 -2.72
CA VAL A 44 0.04 0.95 -3.01
C VAL A 44 0.24 1.54 -4.41
N ALA A 45 -0.45 1.03 -5.42
CA ALA A 45 -0.35 1.54 -6.79
C ALA A 45 -0.83 3.01 -6.90
N ILE A 46 -1.97 3.35 -6.29
CA ILE A 46 -2.49 4.73 -6.27
C ILE A 46 -1.51 5.68 -5.59
N LEU A 47 -0.97 5.31 -4.42
CA LEU A 47 0.00 6.13 -3.69
C LEU A 47 1.27 6.37 -4.52
N LYS A 48 1.78 5.35 -5.21
CA LYS A 48 2.93 5.49 -6.13
C LYS A 48 2.61 6.40 -7.31
N THR A 49 1.41 6.31 -7.88
CA THR A 49 0.98 7.20 -8.98
C THR A 49 0.90 8.65 -8.52
N ILE A 50 0.29 8.93 -7.37
CA ILE A 50 0.19 10.31 -6.84
C ILE A 50 1.58 10.88 -6.58
N LEU A 51 2.49 10.09 -5.98
CA LEU A 51 3.87 10.50 -5.76
C LEU A 51 4.57 10.80 -7.09
N ARG A 52 4.43 9.91 -8.09
CA ARG A 52 5.01 10.09 -9.43
C ARG A 52 4.52 11.39 -10.09
N SER A 53 3.22 11.68 -10.02
CA SER A 53 2.65 12.91 -10.56
C SER A 53 3.25 14.15 -9.88
N LYS A 54 3.33 14.16 -8.54
CA LYS A 54 3.94 15.25 -7.76
C LYS A 54 5.43 15.51 -8.05
N PHE A 55 6.15 14.54 -8.62
CA PHE A 55 7.55 14.71 -9.03
C PHE A 55 7.70 15.18 -10.49
N LEU A 56 6.67 14.97 -11.32
CA LEU A 56 6.66 15.35 -12.74
C LEU A 56 6.10 16.76 -12.96
N ASP A 57 5.30 17.25 -12.01
CA ASP A 57 4.86 18.65 -11.89
C ASP A 57 5.97 19.52 -11.28
#